data_AF-B4R1D8-F1
#
_entry.id   AF-B4R1D8-F1
#
_cell.length_a   1.000
_cell.length_b   1.000
_cell.length_c   1.000
_cell.angle_alpha   90.00
_cell.angle_beta   90.00
_cell.angle_gamma   90.00
#
_symmetry.space_group_name_H-M   'P 1'
#
loop_
_entity.id
_entity.type
_entity.pdbx_description
1 polymer ?
#
loop_
_entity_poly.entity_id
_entity_poly.type
_entity_poly.pdbx_seq_one_letter_code
_entity_poly.pdbx_strand_id
1 'polypeptide(L)'
;MDNHSSVPWASAASVTCLSLDAKCHSSSSSCSSKSTASSISASPETQTMRHIAHTQRCLSRLTSLVALLLIVLPMMFSPAHSCGPGRGLGRHRARNLYPLVLKQTIPNLSEYTNSASGPLEGVIRRDSPKFKDLVPNYNRDILFRDEEGTGADRLMSKRCKEKLNVLAYSVMNEWPGIRLLVTESWDEDYHHGQESLHYEGRAVTIATSDRDQSKYGMLARLAVEAGFDWVSYVSRRHIYCSVKSDSSISSHVHGCFTPESTALLESGVRKPLGELSIGDRVLSMTANGQGVYSEVILFMDRNLEQMQNFVQLHTDGGAVLTVTPAHLVSVWQPESQKLTFVFADRIEESTFFLLRDGQSGGGGEKQVQQNGIHWYANALYKVKDYVLPQSWRHD
;
A
#
# COMPACT_ATOMS: atom_id res chain seq x y z
N MET A 1 11.76 -16.72 -45.15
CA MET A 1 12.10 -15.37 -44.68
C MET A 1 11.65 -15.33 -43.24
N ASP A 2 12.57 -15.68 -42.36
CA ASP A 2 12.28 -15.96 -40.97
C ASP A 2 11.99 -14.63 -40.28
N ASN A 3 10.72 -14.42 -39.95
CA ASN A 3 10.23 -13.20 -39.35
C ASN A 3 10.61 -13.23 -37.86
N HIS A 4 11.91 -13.08 -37.57
CA HIS A 4 12.39 -12.81 -36.23
C HIS A 4 11.80 -11.45 -35.82
N SER A 5 10.74 -11.44 -35.02
CA SER A 5 10.42 -10.28 -34.19
C SER A 5 11.48 -10.18 -33.08
N SER A 6 12.73 -9.93 -33.47
CA SER A 6 13.79 -9.53 -32.57
C SER A 6 13.42 -8.15 -32.03
N VAL A 7 13.41 -7.98 -30.71
CA VAL A 7 13.36 -6.66 -30.08
C VAL A 7 14.77 -6.08 -30.21
N PRO A 8 15.10 -5.28 -31.24
CA PRO A 8 16.51 -5.03 -31.63
C PRO A 8 17.24 -4.09 -30.66
N TRP A 9 16.49 -3.48 -29.74
CA TRP A 9 16.97 -2.47 -28.80
C TRP A 9 17.20 -3.03 -27.39
N ALA A 10 16.98 -4.33 -27.17
CA ALA A 10 17.01 -4.95 -25.86
C ALA A 10 17.79 -6.28 -25.82
N SER A 11 18.52 -6.50 -24.73
CA SER A 11 19.13 -7.77 -24.36
C SER A 11 18.28 -8.49 -23.30
N ALA A 12 18.24 -9.81 -23.36
CA ALA A 12 17.60 -10.62 -22.32
C ALA A 12 18.60 -10.92 -21.19
N ALA A 13 18.18 -10.69 -19.95
CA ALA A 13 18.99 -10.90 -18.75
C ALA A 13 18.20 -11.72 -17.72
N SER A 14 18.84 -12.69 -17.09
CA SER A 14 18.20 -13.57 -16.11
C SER A 14 18.27 -13.01 -14.70
N VAL A 15 17.24 -13.28 -13.90
CA VAL A 15 17.22 -12.96 -12.46
C VAL A 15 18.17 -13.88 -11.72
N THR A 16 19.10 -13.29 -10.97
CA THR A 16 20.14 -14.00 -10.22
C THR A 16 19.88 -14.00 -8.72
N CYS A 17 19.23 -12.97 -8.17
CA CYS A 17 18.81 -12.97 -6.77
C CYS A 17 17.64 -12.02 -6.51
N LEU A 18 16.95 -12.30 -5.40
CA LEU A 18 15.79 -11.57 -4.91
C LEU A 18 16.08 -11.12 -3.46
N SER A 19 15.89 -9.84 -3.17
CA SER A 19 15.98 -9.33 -1.80
C SER A 19 14.75 -8.49 -1.42
N LEU A 20 14.46 -8.41 -0.12
CA LEU A 20 13.35 -7.65 0.44
C LEU A 20 13.93 -6.51 1.27
N ASP A 21 13.61 -5.27 0.89
CA ASP A 21 14.05 -4.06 1.57
C ASP A 21 12.86 -3.17 1.90
N ALA A 22 12.73 -2.76 3.17
CA ALA A 22 11.81 -1.70 3.57
C ALA A 22 12.48 -0.35 3.34
N LYS A 23 11.90 0.50 2.46
CA LYS A 23 12.43 1.85 2.16
C LYS A 23 11.37 2.92 2.39
N CYS A 24 11.80 4.07 2.90
CA CYS A 24 11.01 5.31 2.91
C CYS A 24 11.15 6.00 1.55
N HIS A 25 10.09 6.63 1.05
CA HIS A 25 10.17 7.46 -0.16
C HIS A 25 11.00 8.75 0.04
N SER A 26 11.43 9.08 1.27
CA SER A 26 12.31 10.23 1.54
C SER A 26 13.74 9.77 1.81
N SER A 27 14.64 9.99 0.85
CA SER A 27 16.07 9.91 1.13
C SER A 27 16.45 11.08 2.05
N SER A 28 16.69 10.81 3.33
CA SER A 28 17.30 11.78 4.22
C SER A 28 18.71 12.10 3.70
N SER A 29 18.84 13.22 2.99
CA SER A 29 20.13 13.80 2.66
C SER A 29 20.86 14.06 3.98
N SER A 30 21.92 13.31 4.24
CA SER A 30 22.87 13.55 5.32
C SER A 30 23.43 14.96 5.17
N CYS A 31 22.85 15.93 5.88
CA CYS A 31 23.41 17.26 6.02
C CYS A 31 24.70 17.15 6.84
N SER A 32 25.82 17.11 6.13
CA SER A 32 27.15 17.26 6.73
C SER A 32 27.29 18.69 7.25
N SER A 33 26.97 18.88 8.53
CA SER A 33 27.23 20.10 9.29
C SER A 33 28.74 20.29 9.44
N LYS A 34 29.40 20.92 8.46
CA LYS A 34 30.75 21.45 8.64
C LYS A 34 30.66 22.75 9.43
N SER A 35 30.92 22.61 10.73
CA SER A 35 31.31 23.69 11.62
C SER A 35 32.48 24.48 11.03
N THR A 36 32.29 25.77 10.80
CA THR A 36 33.40 26.71 10.66
C THR A 36 33.16 27.84 11.65
N ALA A 37 33.74 27.68 12.82
CA ALA A 37 33.91 28.74 13.80
C ALA A 37 35.10 29.60 13.36
N SER A 38 34.89 30.89 13.20
CA SER A 38 35.97 31.88 13.18
C SER A 38 35.53 33.11 13.96
N SER A 39 35.98 33.12 15.21
CA SER A 39 36.18 34.26 16.10
C SER A 39 37.31 35.17 15.62
N ILE A 40 37.21 36.49 15.86
CA ILE A 40 38.25 37.54 16.06
C ILE A 40 37.45 38.87 16.13
N SER A 41 37.12 39.43 17.30
CA SER A 41 37.91 40.23 18.27
C SER A 41 37.96 41.74 17.96
N ALA A 42 37.51 42.54 18.95
CA ALA A 42 37.90 43.90 19.42
C ALA A 42 38.40 44.95 18.40
N SER A 43 37.99 46.22 18.41
CA SER A 43 38.02 47.21 19.53
C SER A 43 37.31 48.53 19.10
N PRO A 44 37.21 49.57 19.95
CA PRO A 44 36.13 50.57 19.93
C PRO A 44 36.52 51.91 19.31
N GLU A 45 35.55 52.73 18.86
CA GLU A 45 35.62 54.19 19.02
C GLU A 45 34.32 54.94 18.67
N THR A 46 33.98 55.88 19.55
CA THR A 46 33.19 57.11 19.37
C THR A 46 31.66 57.05 19.30
N GLN A 47 31.08 57.33 20.47
CA GLN A 47 29.76 57.89 20.70
C GLN A 47 29.58 59.21 19.94
N THR A 48 28.59 59.28 19.04
CA THR A 48 27.93 60.53 18.70
C THR A 48 26.42 60.33 18.88
N MET A 49 25.91 60.80 20.02
CA MET A 49 24.48 60.87 20.30
C MET A 49 23.80 61.79 19.28
N ARG A 50 23.06 61.20 18.33
CA ARG A 50 22.07 61.93 17.55
C ARG A 50 20.70 61.64 18.15
N HIS A 51 20.11 62.67 18.75
CA HIS A 51 18.71 62.70 19.13
C HIS A 51 17.83 62.36 17.92
N ILE A 52 17.35 61.11 17.83
CA ILE A 52 16.32 60.73 16.87
C ILE A 52 15.00 61.20 17.45
N ALA A 53 14.45 62.26 16.85
CA ALA A 53 13.13 62.76 17.16
C ALA A 53 12.10 61.62 17.03
N HIS A 54 11.45 61.28 18.15
CA HIS A 54 10.30 60.38 18.17
C HIS A 54 9.16 61.03 17.38
N THR A 55 9.04 60.71 16.09
CA THR A 55 7.80 60.96 15.37
C THR A 55 6.77 59.98 15.90
N GLN A 56 5.84 60.46 16.73
CA GLN A 56 4.60 59.75 17.08
C GLN A 56 3.78 59.53 15.81
N ARG A 57 4.14 58.53 15.00
CA ARG A 57 3.28 58.08 13.90
C ARG A 57 2.16 57.29 14.53
N CYS A 58 0.96 57.80 14.28
CA CYS A 58 -0.34 57.33 14.72
C CYS A 58 -0.55 55.85 14.32
N LEU A 59 -0.04 54.92 15.12
CA LEU A 59 -0.23 53.47 14.95
C LEU A 59 -1.68 53.01 15.22
N SER A 60 -2.58 53.91 15.66
CA SER A 60 -3.95 53.52 16.04
C SER A 60 -4.85 53.21 14.85
N ARG A 61 -4.64 53.84 13.69
CA ARG A 61 -5.52 53.62 12.53
C ARG A 61 -5.22 52.30 11.81
N LEU A 62 -3.94 51.93 11.68
CA LEU A 62 -3.54 50.72 10.98
C LEU A 62 -3.85 49.46 11.79
N THR A 63 -3.67 49.51 13.12
CA THR A 63 -4.03 48.40 14.02
C THR A 63 -5.54 48.19 14.09
N SER A 64 -6.33 49.26 14.12
CA SER A 64 -7.79 49.18 14.09
C SER A 64 -8.32 48.59 12.79
N LEU A 65 -7.73 48.95 11.63
CA LEU A 65 -8.13 48.41 10.33
C LEU A 65 -7.84 46.91 10.20
N VAL A 66 -6.67 46.46 10.70
CA VAL A 66 -6.31 45.03 10.73
C VAL A 66 -7.23 44.26 11.68
N ALA A 67 -7.54 44.82 12.86
CA ALA A 67 -8.47 44.22 13.81
C ALA A 67 -9.88 44.10 13.22
N LEU A 68 -10.36 45.13 12.51
CA LEU A 68 -11.65 45.10 11.80
C LEU A 68 -11.65 44.00 10.72
N LEU A 69 -10.58 43.88 9.93
CA LEU A 69 -10.46 42.86 8.89
C LEU A 69 -10.54 41.44 9.49
N LEU A 70 -9.86 41.19 10.61
CA LEU A 70 -9.90 39.90 11.31
C LEU A 70 -11.28 39.55 11.88
N ILE A 71 -12.13 40.55 12.17
CA ILE A 71 -13.51 40.35 12.65
C ILE A 71 -14.50 40.19 11.49
N VAL A 72 -14.33 40.95 10.41
CA VAL A 72 -15.22 40.89 9.23
C VAL A 72 -14.99 39.61 8.43
N LEU A 73 -13.75 39.13 8.33
CA LEU A 73 -13.40 37.93 7.58
C LEU A 73 -14.23 36.69 8.01
N PRO A 74 -14.35 36.33 9.31
CA PRO A 74 -15.19 35.21 9.73
C PRO A 74 -16.70 35.48 9.57
N MET A 75 -17.16 36.73 9.56
CA MET A 75 -18.58 37.04 9.30
C MET A 75 -18.98 36.81 7.84
N MET A 76 -18.02 36.85 6.90
CA MET A 76 -18.25 36.55 5.49
C MET A 76 -18.26 35.05 5.18
N PHE A 77 -17.73 34.22 6.09
CA PHE A 77 -17.85 32.77 5.97
C PHE A 77 -19.19 32.32 6.56
N SER A 78 -20.17 32.08 5.69
CA SER A 78 -21.36 31.33 6.08
C SER A 78 -20.92 29.98 6.67
N PRO A 79 -21.53 29.52 7.79
CA PRO A 79 -21.21 28.23 8.37
C PRO A 79 -21.53 27.14 7.36
N ALA A 80 -20.51 26.65 6.67
CA ALA A 80 -20.62 25.43 5.91
C ALA A 80 -20.71 24.30 6.95
N HIS A 81 -21.85 23.60 6.97
CA HIS A 81 -21.93 22.29 7.61
C HIS A 81 -21.01 21.35 6.82
N SER A 82 -19.72 21.33 7.15
CA SER A 82 -18.85 20.29 6.65
C SER A 82 -19.31 19.00 7.31
N CYS A 83 -19.73 18.04 6.48
CA CYS A 83 -19.64 16.65 6.90
C CYS A 83 -18.15 16.41 7.08
N GLY A 84 -17.70 16.22 8.32
CA GLY A 84 -16.34 15.74 8.57
C GLY A 84 -16.10 14.50 7.70
N PRO A 85 -14.86 14.21 7.28
CA PRO A 85 -14.55 13.01 6.52
C PRO A 85 -14.92 11.79 7.36
N GLY A 86 -16.17 11.34 7.22
CA GLY A 86 -16.66 10.11 7.79
C GLY A 86 -15.83 9.00 7.20
N ARG A 87 -15.34 8.10 8.07
CA ARG A 87 -14.54 6.94 7.69
C ARG A 87 -15.24 6.18 6.54
N GLY A 88 -14.75 6.39 5.32
CA GLY A 88 -15.24 5.76 4.08
C GLY A 88 -16.53 6.37 3.53
N LEU A 89 -16.56 6.63 2.21
CA LEU A 89 -17.74 7.05 1.42
C LEU A 89 -18.89 6.01 1.37
N GLY A 90 -19.00 5.13 2.36
CA GLY A 90 -20.17 4.29 2.54
C GLY A 90 -21.26 5.10 3.22
N ARG A 91 -22.24 5.58 2.43
CA ARG A 91 -23.57 5.99 2.92
C ARG A 91 -23.91 5.15 4.15
N HIS A 92 -24.18 5.78 5.31
CA HIS A 92 -24.72 5.09 6.49
C HIS A 92 -25.97 4.33 6.03
N ARG A 93 -25.80 3.09 5.60
CA ARG A 93 -26.91 2.20 5.30
C ARG A 93 -27.58 2.01 6.64
N ALA A 94 -28.90 2.20 6.69
CA ALA A 94 -29.67 1.76 7.84
C ALA A 94 -29.22 0.34 8.15
N ARG A 95 -28.68 0.11 9.35
CA ARG A 95 -28.08 -1.17 9.74
C ARG A 95 -29.14 -2.24 9.61
N ASN A 96 -29.10 -3.01 8.54
CA ASN A 96 -30.10 -4.03 8.30
C ASN A 96 -29.64 -5.31 8.99
N LEU A 97 -29.86 -5.35 10.31
CA LEU A 97 -29.38 -6.39 11.21
C LEU A 97 -30.22 -7.67 11.12
N TYR A 98 -30.37 -8.23 9.93
CA TYR A 98 -30.97 -9.57 9.80
C TYR A 98 -29.95 -10.64 10.19
N PRO A 99 -30.22 -11.47 11.21
CA PRO A 99 -29.32 -12.55 11.57
C PRO A 99 -29.10 -13.50 10.39
N LEU A 100 -27.89 -14.04 10.26
CA LEU A 100 -27.59 -15.04 9.24
C LEU A 100 -28.27 -16.37 9.61
N VAL A 101 -28.66 -17.11 8.58
CA VAL A 101 -29.20 -18.46 8.73
C VAL A 101 -28.06 -19.48 8.65
N LEU A 102 -28.21 -20.62 9.32
CA LEU A 102 -27.26 -21.72 9.24
C LEU A 102 -27.03 -22.13 7.77
N LYS A 103 -25.78 -22.42 7.41
CA LYS A 103 -25.26 -22.69 6.06
C LYS A 103 -25.21 -21.49 5.11
N GLN A 104 -25.35 -20.27 5.63
CA GLN A 104 -25.19 -19.05 4.85
C GLN A 104 -23.77 -18.50 4.96
N THR A 105 -23.27 -17.93 3.87
CA THR A 105 -22.03 -17.15 3.82
C THR A 105 -22.31 -15.75 3.27
N ILE A 106 -21.57 -14.76 3.74
CA ILE A 106 -21.63 -13.38 3.25
C ILE A 106 -20.20 -12.89 3.01
N PRO A 107 -19.85 -12.44 1.79
CA PRO A 107 -20.67 -12.54 0.57
C PRO A 107 -20.90 -14.01 0.15
N ASN A 108 -21.97 -14.27 -0.62
CA ASN A 108 -22.31 -15.61 -1.11
C ASN A 108 -21.42 -16.02 -2.30
N LEU A 109 -20.13 -16.17 -2.03
CA LEU A 109 -19.09 -16.53 -2.97
C LEU A 109 -17.95 -17.22 -2.22
N SER A 110 -17.02 -17.83 -2.97
CA SER A 110 -15.87 -18.51 -2.37
C SER A 110 -15.00 -17.53 -1.60
N GLU A 111 -14.57 -17.94 -0.41
CA GLU A 111 -13.68 -17.19 0.48
C GLU A 111 -12.42 -16.68 -0.25
N TYR A 112 -11.86 -17.51 -1.13
CA TYR A 112 -10.61 -17.24 -1.85
C TYR A 112 -10.74 -16.24 -3.01
N THR A 113 -11.95 -15.74 -3.28
CA THR A 113 -12.19 -14.77 -4.34
C THR A 113 -11.73 -13.38 -3.90
N ASN A 114 -11.17 -12.58 -4.82
CA ASN A 114 -10.74 -11.20 -4.53
C ASN A 114 -11.85 -10.26 -4.00
N SER A 115 -13.12 -10.61 -4.24
CA SER A 115 -14.29 -9.89 -3.70
C SER A 115 -14.67 -10.31 -2.27
N ALA A 116 -14.04 -11.36 -1.74
CA ALA A 116 -14.13 -11.81 -0.35
C ALA A 116 -12.75 -11.63 0.32
N SER A 117 -12.19 -12.67 0.93
CA SER A 117 -10.90 -12.66 1.64
C SER A 117 -9.69 -12.84 0.73
N GLY A 118 -9.89 -13.18 -0.55
CA GLY A 118 -8.81 -13.32 -1.53
C GLY A 118 -8.00 -14.61 -1.39
N PRO A 119 -7.07 -14.86 -2.33
CA PRO A 119 -6.36 -16.13 -2.44
C PRO A 119 -5.46 -16.40 -1.23
N LEU A 120 -5.02 -17.65 -1.11
CA LEU A 120 -3.98 -18.07 -0.17
C LEU A 120 -2.64 -17.41 -0.52
N GLU A 121 -1.95 -16.87 0.49
CA GLU A 121 -0.61 -16.29 0.37
C GLU A 121 0.49 -17.25 0.83
N GLY A 122 0.10 -18.28 1.60
CA GLY A 122 1.00 -19.31 2.09
C GLY A 122 1.13 -19.30 3.62
N VAL A 123 1.36 -20.50 4.16
CA VAL A 123 1.47 -20.79 5.60
C VAL A 123 2.57 -19.97 6.27
N ILE A 124 2.23 -19.31 7.37
CA ILE A 124 3.16 -18.58 8.23
C ILE A 124 3.56 -19.48 9.39
N ARG A 125 4.81 -19.98 9.36
CA ARG A 125 5.44 -20.70 10.47
C ARG A 125 6.15 -19.74 11.42
N ARG A 126 6.38 -20.14 12.69
CA ARG A 126 7.09 -19.30 13.69
C ARG A 126 8.49 -18.85 13.26
N ASP A 127 9.17 -19.66 12.45
CA ASP A 127 10.50 -19.40 11.91
C ASP A 127 10.49 -18.53 10.65
N SER A 128 9.32 -18.33 10.03
CA SER A 128 9.16 -17.53 8.82
C SER A 128 9.38 -16.04 9.11
N PRO A 129 10.04 -15.28 8.21
CA PRO A 129 10.13 -13.82 8.36
C PRO A 129 8.76 -13.15 8.40
N LYS A 130 7.74 -13.71 7.72
CA LYS A 130 6.36 -13.20 7.73
C LYS A 130 5.69 -13.31 9.10
N PHE A 131 6.20 -14.15 10.00
CA PHE A 131 5.66 -14.26 11.37
C PHE A 131 5.78 -12.94 12.14
N LYS A 132 6.80 -12.12 11.84
CA LYS A 132 7.00 -10.80 12.44
C LYS A 132 5.89 -9.80 12.08
N ASP A 133 5.16 -10.05 11.00
CA ASP A 133 4.05 -9.19 10.59
C ASP A 133 2.75 -9.47 11.36
N LEU A 134 2.63 -10.67 11.95
CA LEU A 134 1.51 -11.01 12.82
C LEU A 134 1.58 -10.19 14.11
N VAL A 135 0.44 -9.68 14.54
CA VAL A 135 0.31 -8.83 15.71
C VAL A 135 -0.54 -9.51 16.78
N PRO A 136 -0.10 -9.51 18.05
CA PRO A 136 -0.92 -10.02 19.13
C PRO A 136 -2.08 -9.06 19.45
N ASN A 137 -3.22 -9.65 19.82
CA ASN A 137 -4.38 -8.93 20.32
C ASN A 137 -4.58 -9.15 21.83
N TYR A 138 -4.47 -8.05 22.60
CA TYR A 138 -4.63 -8.03 24.07
C TYR A 138 -5.89 -7.27 24.50
N ASN A 139 -6.87 -7.13 23.61
CA ASN A 139 -8.14 -6.51 23.96
C ASN A 139 -8.82 -7.30 25.09
N ARG A 140 -9.17 -6.61 26.19
CA ARG A 140 -9.77 -7.19 27.40
C ARG A 140 -11.21 -7.65 27.18
N ASP A 141 -11.86 -7.13 26.15
CA ASP A 141 -13.24 -7.47 25.80
C ASP A 141 -13.35 -8.77 24.98
N ILE A 142 -12.20 -9.34 24.60
CA ILE A 142 -12.10 -10.58 23.85
C ILE A 142 -11.52 -11.66 24.77
N LEU A 143 -12.25 -12.76 24.89
CA LEU A 143 -11.78 -13.99 25.52
C LEU A 143 -11.13 -14.86 24.46
N PHE A 144 -9.93 -15.35 24.73
CA PHE A 144 -9.22 -16.31 23.89
C PHE A 144 -9.22 -17.65 24.62
N ARG A 145 -9.54 -18.75 23.90
CA ARG A 145 -9.53 -20.09 24.47
C ARG A 145 -8.11 -20.54 24.79
N ASP A 146 -7.18 -20.39 23.85
CA ASP A 146 -5.73 -20.65 24.02
C ASP A 146 -5.49 -22.00 24.71
N GLU A 147 -5.96 -23.08 24.08
CA GLU A 147 -5.90 -24.43 24.66
C GLU A 147 -4.46 -24.97 24.71
N GLU A 148 -3.66 -24.54 23.74
CA GLU A 148 -2.25 -24.86 23.58
C GLU A 148 -1.39 -24.16 24.66
N GLY A 149 -1.90 -23.05 25.23
CA GLY A 149 -1.21 -22.23 26.21
C GLY A 149 0.01 -21.50 25.62
N THR A 150 0.16 -21.46 24.30
CA THR A 150 1.26 -20.81 23.61
C THR A 150 0.96 -19.35 23.27
N GLY A 151 -0.31 -18.92 23.40
CA GLY A 151 -0.78 -17.61 22.97
C GLY A 151 -0.92 -17.47 21.45
N ALA A 152 -0.81 -18.56 20.69
CA ALA A 152 -0.98 -18.58 19.22
C ALA A 152 -2.32 -17.98 18.80
N ASP A 153 -3.37 -18.31 19.55
CA ASP A 153 -4.73 -17.80 19.43
C ASP A 153 -4.87 -16.28 19.51
N ARG A 154 -3.84 -15.55 19.95
CA ARG A 154 -3.83 -14.09 20.01
C ARG A 154 -3.18 -13.46 18.79
N LEU A 155 -2.44 -14.23 17.99
CA LEU A 155 -1.70 -13.76 16.82
C LEU A 155 -2.62 -13.74 15.61
N MET A 156 -2.56 -12.64 14.87
CA MET A 156 -3.39 -12.44 13.67
C MET A 156 -2.82 -11.32 12.81
N SER A 157 -3.31 -11.18 11.58
CA SER A 157 -2.99 -10.05 10.72
C SER A 157 -3.48 -8.73 11.32
N LYS A 158 -2.89 -7.61 10.91
CA LYS A 158 -3.26 -6.27 11.39
C LYS A 158 -4.71 -5.96 11.08
N ARG A 159 -5.16 -6.29 9.86
CA ARG A 159 -6.57 -6.17 9.47
C ARG A 159 -7.48 -7.01 10.36
N CYS A 160 -7.12 -8.26 10.60
CA CYS A 160 -7.94 -9.17 11.40
C CYS A 160 -8.12 -8.62 12.83
N LYS A 161 -7.03 -8.16 13.45
CA LYS A 161 -7.05 -7.50 14.76
C LYS A 161 -7.98 -6.31 14.80
N GLU A 162 -7.92 -5.43 13.79
CA GLU A 162 -8.81 -4.27 13.71
C GLU A 162 -10.29 -4.68 13.63
N LYS A 163 -10.64 -5.61 12.74
CA LYS A 163 -12.03 -6.08 12.56
C LYS A 163 -12.55 -6.79 13.81
N LEU A 164 -11.71 -7.60 14.44
CA LEU A 164 -12.04 -8.33 15.64
C LEU A 164 -12.31 -7.38 16.82
N ASN A 165 -11.54 -6.29 16.95
CA ASN A 165 -11.76 -5.27 17.98
C ASN A 165 -13.07 -4.50 17.75
N VAL A 166 -13.41 -4.17 16.51
CA VAL A 166 -14.70 -3.55 16.18
C VAL A 166 -15.84 -4.50 16.52
N LEU A 167 -15.71 -5.79 16.18
CA LEU A 167 -16.71 -6.80 16.49
C LEU A 167 -16.91 -6.97 18.00
N ALA A 168 -15.84 -6.98 18.80
CA ALA A 168 -15.93 -7.08 20.26
C ALA A 168 -16.80 -5.96 20.84
N TYR A 169 -16.61 -4.72 20.38
CA TYR A 169 -17.44 -3.58 20.78
C TYR A 169 -18.91 -3.76 20.34
N SER A 170 -19.16 -4.26 19.14
CA SER A 170 -20.52 -4.56 18.66
C SER A 170 -21.22 -5.63 19.50
N VAL A 171 -20.51 -6.69 19.90
CA VAL A 171 -21.04 -7.78 20.75
C VAL A 171 -21.43 -7.26 22.12
N MET A 172 -20.61 -6.41 22.74
CA MET A 172 -20.91 -5.83 24.04
C MET A 172 -22.14 -4.91 24.03
N ASN A 173 -22.35 -4.18 22.92
CA ASN A 173 -23.51 -3.31 22.76
C ASN A 173 -24.80 -4.10 22.48
N GLU A 174 -24.70 -5.19 21.73
CA GLU A 174 -25.85 -6.07 21.43
C GLU A 174 -26.28 -6.84 22.69
N TRP A 175 -25.30 -7.35 23.46
CA TRP A 175 -25.55 -8.15 24.64
C TRP A 175 -24.70 -7.66 25.83
N PRO A 176 -25.24 -6.75 26.66
CA PRO A 176 -24.55 -6.27 27.85
C PRO A 176 -24.11 -7.42 28.77
N GLY A 177 -22.81 -7.46 29.10
CA GLY A 177 -22.21 -8.49 29.95
C GLY A 177 -21.68 -9.73 29.21
N ILE A 178 -22.00 -9.89 27.91
CA ILE A 178 -21.43 -10.94 27.06
C ILE A 178 -20.18 -10.41 26.36
N ARG A 179 -19.15 -11.24 26.28
CA ARG A 179 -17.91 -10.95 25.56
C ARG A 179 -17.77 -11.81 24.32
N LEU A 180 -16.98 -11.32 23.38
CA LEU A 180 -16.58 -12.12 22.22
C LEU A 180 -15.60 -13.21 22.68
N LEU A 181 -15.85 -14.45 22.27
CA LEU A 181 -14.96 -15.58 22.48
C LEU A 181 -14.32 -15.95 21.14
N VAL A 182 -13.00 -15.90 21.07
CA VAL A 182 -12.20 -16.50 20.00
C VAL A 182 -11.86 -17.91 20.44
N THR A 183 -12.34 -18.89 19.70
CA THR A 183 -12.03 -20.30 19.96
C THR A 183 -10.77 -20.76 19.25
N GLU A 184 -10.46 -20.13 18.11
CA GLU A 184 -9.32 -20.45 17.26
C GLU A 184 -8.94 -19.20 16.43
N SER A 185 -7.65 -18.88 16.30
CA SER A 185 -7.15 -17.90 15.33
C SER A 185 -5.93 -18.38 14.54
N TRP A 186 -4.73 -17.79 14.68
CA TRP A 186 -3.55 -18.32 14.02
C TRP A 186 -3.19 -19.68 14.61
N ASP A 187 -3.31 -20.71 13.77
CA ASP A 187 -3.10 -22.11 14.12
C ASP A 187 -1.71 -22.57 13.67
N GLU A 188 -0.96 -23.14 14.59
CA GLU A 188 0.37 -23.70 14.36
C GLU A 188 0.43 -25.23 14.30
N ASP A 189 -0.63 -25.90 14.79
CA ASP A 189 -0.72 -27.35 14.93
C ASP A 189 -1.32 -28.04 13.70
N TYR A 190 -1.82 -27.25 12.75
CA TYR A 190 -2.40 -27.71 11.50
C TYR A 190 -3.69 -28.52 11.68
N HIS A 191 -4.57 -28.08 12.58
CA HIS A 191 -5.86 -28.72 12.84
C HIS A 191 -6.90 -28.49 11.73
N HIS A 192 -6.63 -27.59 10.79
CA HIS A 192 -7.50 -27.26 9.68
C HIS A 192 -7.11 -27.94 8.35
N GLY A 193 -8.00 -27.88 7.36
CA GLY A 193 -7.66 -28.30 6.00
C GLY A 193 -6.48 -27.50 5.42
N GLN A 194 -5.80 -28.06 4.41
CA GLN A 194 -4.60 -27.45 3.80
C GLN A 194 -4.83 -26.03 3.25
N GLU A 195 -6.08 -25.69 2.91
CA GLU A 195 -6.47 -24.40 2.34
C GLU A 195 -6.99 -23.40 3.39
N SER A 196 -6.65 -23.57 4.68
CA SER A 196 -7.16 -22.71 5.75
C SER A 196 -6.43 -21.37 5.86
N LEU A 197 -7.20 -20.28 5.97
CA LEU A 197 -6.68 -18.94 6.25
C LEU A 197 -6.22 -18.75 7.71
N HIS A 198 -6.49 -19.71 8.60
CA HIS A 198 -5.95 -19.73 9.96
C HIS A 198 -4.41 -19.75 9.94
N TYR A 199 -3.80 -20.49 9.01
CA TYR A 199 -2.34 -20.58 8.86
C TYR A 199 -1.66 -19.28 8.42
N GLU A 200 -2.45 -18.28 8.02
CA GLU A 200 -1.98 -16.96 7.62
C GLU A 200 -2.33 -15.89 8.66
N GLY A 201 -3.01 -16.28 9.76
CA GLY A 201 -3.53 -15.36 10.76
C GLY A 201 -4.65 -14.45 10.23
N ARG A 202 -5.32 -14.85 9.14
CA ARG A 202 -6.38 -14.06 8.46
C ARG A 202 -7.78 -14.58 8.71
N ALA A 203 -7.92 -15.68 9.44
CA ALA A 203 -9.20 -16.22 9.86
C ALA A 203 -9.31 -16.33 11.38
N VAL A 204 -10.54 -16.29 11.85
CA VAL A 204 -10.91 -16.46 13.26
C VAL A 204 -12.18 -17.29 13.34
N THR A 205 -12.19 -18.21 14.31
CA THR A 205 -13.38 -18.91 14.71
C THR A 205 -13.88 -18.30 16.02
N ILE A 206 -15.11 -17.80 16.00
CA ILE A 206 -15.68 -17.00 17.08
C ILE A 206 -16.98 -17.59 17.62
N ALA A 207 -17.27 -17.26 18.87
CA ALA A 207 -18.47 -17.59 19.60
C ALA A 207 -18.80 -16.47 20.61
N THR A 208 -19.95 -16.56 21.27
CA THR A 208 -20.25 -15.75 22.46
C THR A 208 -19.66 -16.40 23.71
N SER A 209 -19.31 -15.60 24.72
CA SER A 209 -18.72 -16.11 25.98
C SER A 209 -19.62 -17.07 26.75
N ASP A 210 -20.95 -16.94 26.60
CA ASP A 210 -21.96 -17.84 27.18
C ASP A 210 -22.24 -19.08 26.33
N ARG A 211 -21.65 -19.16 25.13
CA ARG A 211 -21.84 -20.24 24.14
C ARG A 211 -23.30 -20.49 23.76
N ASP A 212 -24.13 -19.45 23.78
CA ASP A 212 -25.52 -19.55 23.37
C ASP A 212 -25.66 -19.52 21.83
N GLN A 213 -26.04 -20.68 21.26
CA GLN A 213 -26.20 -20.87 19.83
C GLN A 213 -27.34 -20.02 19.23
N SER A 214 -28.33 -19.61 20.03
CA SER A 214 -29.41 -18.75 19.55
C SER A 214 -28.91 -17.37 19.11
N LYS A 215 -27.77 -16.93 19.67
CA LYS A 215 -27.13 -15.64 19.36
C LYS A 215 -26.28 -15.68 18.09
N TYR A 216 -25.92 -16.85 17.58
CA TYR A 216 -24.89 -16.99 16.53
C TYR A 216 -25.29 -16.42 15.17
N GLY A 217 -26.57 -16.49 14.82
CA GLY A 217 -27.06 -15.82 13.61
C GLY A 217 -26.84 -14.31 13.66
N MET A 218 -27.09 -13.69 14.82
CA MET A 218 -26.82 -12.27 15.04
C MET A 218 -25.32 -11.99 15.16
N LEU A 219 -24.54 -12.84 15.83
CA LEU A 219 -23.09 -12.71 15.93
C LEU A 219 -22.45 -12.65 14.54
N ALA A 220 -22.88 -13.52 13.63
CA ALA A 220 -22.40 -13.52 12.25
C ALA A 220 -22.80 -12.23 11.50
N ARG A 221 -23.98 -11.68 11.77
CA ARG A 221 -24.38 -10.37 11.22
C ARG A 221 -23.51 -9.24 11.75
N LEU A 222 -23.24 -9.23 13.06
CA LEU A 222 -22.34 -8.24 13.67
C LEU A 222 -20.93 -8.34 13.07
N ALA A 223 -20.44 -9.54 12.74
CA ALA A 223 -19.16 -9.71 12.06
C ALA A 223 -19.15 -9.09 10.65
N VAL A 224 -20.23 -9.27 9.88
CA VAL A 224 -20.38 -8.61 8.57
C VAL A 224 -20.33 -7.08 8.72
N GLU A 225 -21.06 -6.53 9.71
CA GLU A 225 -21.09 -5.09 9.97
C GLU A 225 -19.77 -4.54 10.54
N ALA A 226 -19.02 -5.37 11.29
CA ALA A 226 -17.67 -5.03 11.75
C ALA A 226 -16.68 -4.91 10.58
N GLY A 227 -17.04 -5.44 9.41
CA GLY A 227 -16.27 -5.34 8.18
C GLY A 227 -15.31 -6.50 7.97
N PHE A 228 -15.65 -7.70 8.45
CA PHE A 228 -15.03 -8.93 7.96
C PHE A 228 -15.38 -9.14 6.48
N ASP A 229 -14.39 -9.55 5.68
CA ASP A 229 -14.55 -9.63 4.23
C ASP A 229 -15.29 -10.90 3.80
N TRP A 230 -15.27 -11.93 4.65
CA TRP A 230 -16.05 -13.14 4.50
C TRP A 230 -16.50 -13.67 5.87
N VAL A 231 -17.78 -14.00 5.99
CA VAL A 231 -18.38 -14.55 7.21
C VAL A 231 -19.20 -15.77 6.84
N SER A 232 -19.03 -16.84 7.60
CA SER A 232 -19.65 -18.13 7.35
C SER A 232 -20.31 -18.67 8.62
N TYR A 233 -21.62 -18.90 8.52
CA TYR A 233 -22.39 -19.57 9.57
C TYR A 233 -22.70 -21.02 9.18
N VAL A 234 -21.68 -21.82 8.90
CA VAL A 234 -21.87 -23.23 8.50
C VAL A 234 -21.98 -24.17 9.71
N SER A 235 -21.25 -23.89 10.79
CA SER A 235 -21.27 -24.69 12.02
C SER A 235 -22.30 -24.16 13.01
N ARG A 236 -23.00 -25.07 13.72
CA ARG A 236 -23.88 -24.69 14.84
C ARG A 236 -23.12 -24.23 16.09
N ARG A 237 -21.81 -24.48 16.15
CA ARG A 237 -20.99 -24.30 17.36
C ARG A 237 -20.11 -23.07 17.33
N HIS A 238 -19.95 -22.44 16.17
CA HIS A 238 -19.12 -21.26 16.00
C HIS A 238 -19.45 -20.56 14.68
N ILE A 239 -19.04 -19.31 14.59
CA ILE A 239 -19.02 -18.55 13.35
C ILE A 239 -17.57 -18.48 12.88
N TYR A 240 -17.37 -18.69 11.58
CA TYR A 240 -16.06 -18.52 10.96
C TYR A 240 -16.05 -17.16 10.24
N CYS A 241 -14.99 -16.38 10.46
CA CYS A 241 -14.80 -15.10 9.79
C CYS A 241 -13.39 -15.01 9.25
N SER A 242 -13.22 -14.37 8.10
CA SER A 242 -11.91 -14.08 7.56
C SER A 242 -11.84 -12.71 6.92
N VAL A 243 -10.60 -12.26 6.72
CA VAL A 243 -10.29 -10.96 6.17
C VAL A 243 -9.32 -11.08 5.01
N LYS A 244 -9.31 -10.07 4.15
CA LYS A 244 -8.27 -9.96 3.13
C LYS A 244 -6.88 -9.80 3.75
N SER A 245 -5.84 -10.14 3.00
CA SER A 245 -4.48 -9.96 3.48
C SER A 245 -4.16 -8.49 3.76
N ASP A 246 -3.24 -8.24 4.69
CA ASP A 246 -2.66 -6.92 4.90
C ASP A 246 -1.95 -6.43 3.62
N SER A 247 -1.40 -7.36 2.84
CA SER A 247 -0.88 -7.09 1.50
C SER A 247 -1.98 -6.52 0.60
N SER A 248 -3.23 -7.02 0.69
CA SER A 248 -4.35 -6.62 -0.16
C SER A 248 -4.83 -5.19 0.10
N ILE A 249 -4.82 -4.74 1.36
CA ILE A 249 -5.17 -3.35 1.70
C ILE A 249 -4.08 -2.41 1.17
N SER A 250 -2.82 -2.84 1.23
CA SER A 250 -1.69 -2.10 0.65
C SER A 250 -1.52 -2.30 -0.87
N SER A 251 -2.29 -3.19 -1.51
CA SER A 251 -2.13 -3.54 -2.94
C SER A 251 -3.37 -3.34 -3.82
N HIS A 252 -4.52 -2.97 -3.26
CA HIS A 252 -5.46 -2.15 -4.01
C HIS A 252 -4.94 -0.71 -3.92
N VAL A 253 -3.89 -0.35 -4.67
CA VAL A 253 -4.00 0.57 -5.81
C VAL A 253 -2.55 0.74 -6.33
N HIS A 254 -2.17 -0.05 -7.33
CA HIS A 254 -0.92 0.04 -8.13
C HIS A 254 0.37 -0.42 -7.45
N GLY A 255 1.17 -1.21 -8.18
CA GLY A 255 2.57 -1.36 -7.82
C GLY A 255 3.29 -0.04 -8.06
N CYS A 256 4.03 0.43 -7.06
CA CYS A 256 4.77 1.68 -7.12
C CYS A 256 6.26 1.40 -7.32
N PHE A 257 6.92 2.32 -8.03
CA PHE A 257 8.37 2.40 -8.09
C PHE A 257 8.89 3.20 -6.88
N THR A 258 10.17 3.02 -6.54
CA THR A 258 10.79 3.94 -5.56
C THR A 258 11.01 5.32 -6.19
N PRO A 259 11.21 6.39 -5.40
CA PRO A 259 11.51 7.71 -5.95
C PRO A 259 12.90 7.77 -6.59
N GLU A 260 13.84 6.91 -6.17
CA GLU A 260 15.19 6.82 -6.73
C GLU A 260 15.22 6.07 -8.07
N SER A 261 14.19 5.28 -8.36
CA SER A 261 14.06 4.67 -9.69
C SER A 261 14.03 5.74 -10.76
N THR A 262 14.61 5.44 -11.93
CA THR A 262 14.79 6.43 -12.99
C THR A 262 13.97 6.09 -14.23
N ALA A 263 13.45 7.13 -14.87
CA ALA A 263 12.86 7.08 -16.21
C ALA A 263 13.79 7.75 -17.21
N LEU A 264 13.91 7.18 -18.41
CA LEU A 264 14.67 7.79 -19.50
C LEU A 264 13.77 8.76 -20.27
N LEU A 265 14.18 10.02 -20.35
CA LEU A 265 13.49 11.04 -21.14
C LEU A 265 13.88 10.97 -22.62
N GLU A 266 13.03 11.56 -23.47
CA GLU A 266 13.31 11.74 -24.91
C GLU A 266 14.62 12.50 -25.17
N SER A 267 15.04 13.38 -24.24
CA SER A 267 16.33 14.09 -24.28
C SER A 267 17.55 13.18 -24.04
N GLY A 268 17.35 11.92 -23.64
CA GLY A 268 18.41 10.99 -23.22
C GLY A 268 18.80 11.12 -21.75
N VAL A 269 18.25 12.08 -21.01
CA VAL A 269 18.50 12.24 -19.57
C VAL A 269 17.72 11.19 -18.77
N ARG A 270 18.37 10.58 -17.78
CA ARG A 270 17.71 9.74 -16.77
C ARG A 270 17.22 10.62 -15.62
N LYS A 271 15.91 10.67 -15.42
CA LYS A 271 15.27 11.49 -14.38
C LYS A 271 14.70 10.58 -13.28
N PRO A 272 14.95 10.88 -11.99
CA PRO A 272 14.35 10.10 -10.90
C PRO A 272 12.83 10.27 -10.89
N LEU A 273 12.11 9.19 -10.60
CA LEU A 273 10.65 9.17 -10.58
C LEU A 273 10.08 10.09 -9.50
N GLY A 274 10.83 10.30 -8.41
CA GLY A 274 10.50 11.30 -7.39
C GLY A 274 10.43 12.73 -7.91
N GLU A 275 11.12 13.05 -9.03
CA GLU A 275 11.15 14.38 -9.65
C GLU A 275 10.41 14.44 -10.99
N LEU A 276 9.85 13.32 -11.46
CA LEU A 276 9.15 13.26 -12.74
C LEU A 276 7.93 14.19 -12.73
N SER A 277 7.73 14.88 -13.85
CA SER A 277 6.68 15.88 -14.03
C SER A 277 5.67 15.44 -15.09
N ILE A 278 4.42 15.87 -14.94
CA ILE A 278 3.42 15.74 -16.00
C ILE A 278 3.91 16.53 -17.22
N GLY A 279 3.80 15.94 -18.40
CA GLY A 279 4.35 16.48 -19.66
C GLY A 279 5.73 15.94 -20.03
N ASP A 280 6.46 15.33 -19.09
CA ASP A 280 7.72 14.65 -19.42
C ASP A 280 7.44 13.49 -20.38
N ARG A 281 8.25 13.36 -21.44
CA ARG A 281 8.17 12.24 -22.39
C ARG A 281 9.17 11.15 -22.03
N VAL A 282 8.67 10.03 -21.53
CA VAL A 282 9.45 8.92 -21.01
C VAL A 282 9.45 7.74 -21.97
N LEU A 283 10.53 6.95 -21.95
CA LEU A 283 10.60 5.72 -22.71
C LEU A 283 9.51 4.74 -22.26
N SER A 284 8.66 4.36 -23.21
CA SER A 284 7.59 3.38 -23.10
C SER A 284 7.74 2.32 -24.20
N MET A 285 6.81 1.36 -24.24
CA MET A 285 6.81 0.26 -25.20
C MET A 285 5.42 0.08 -25.79
N THR A 286 5.34 -0.06 -27.11
CA THR A 286 4.09 -0.36 -27.82
C THR A 286 3.66 -1.82 -27.63
N ALA A 287 2.42 -2.17 -28.01
CA ALA A 287 1.94 -3.55 -27.98
C ALA A 287 2.81 -4.52 -28.81
N ASN A 288 3.53 -3.99 -29.80
CA ASN A 288 4.43 -4.74 -30.67
C ASN A 288 5.87 -4.83 -30.14
N GLY A 289 6.13 -4.41 -28.90
CA GLY A 289 7.46 -4.44 -28.28
C GLY A 289 8.43 -3.36 -28.77
N GLN A 290 7.95 -2.32 -29.47
CA GLN A 290 8.79 -1.23 -29.97
C GLN A 290 8.90 -0.11 -28.92
N GLY A 291 10.11 0.41 -28.72
CA GLY A 291 10.32 1.56 -27.83
C GLY A 291 9.72 2.84 -28.40
N VAL A 292 8.91 3.55 -27.61
CA VAL A 292 8.29 4.83 -27.98
C VAL A 292 8.36 5.80 -26.81
N TYR A 293 8.61 7.09 -27.07
CA TYR A 293 8.52 8.09 -26.00
C TYR A 293 7.08 8.55 -25.84
N SER A 294 6.52 8.37 -24.64
CA SER A 294 5.13 8.68 -24.30
C SER A 294 5.07 9.70 -23.18
N GLU A 295 4.10 10.61 -23.25
CA GLU A 295 3.94 11.70 -22.30
C GLU A 295 3.32 11.22 -20.99
N VAL A 296 3.89 11.64 -19.87
CA VAL A 296 3.32 11.41 -18.54
C VAL A 296 2.12 12.34 -18.37
N ILE A 297 0.92 11.80 -18.45
CA ILE A 297 -0.33 12.58 -18.38
C ILE A 297 -0.89 12.75 -16.96
N LEU A 298 -0.59 11.81 -16.05
CA LEU A 298 -1.18 11.76 -14.71
C LEU A 298 -0.36 10.84 -13.79
N PHE A 299 -0.32 11.19 -12.50
CA PHE A 299 0.06 10.27 -11.44
C PHE A 299 -1.21 9.82 -10.71
N MET A 300 -1.59 8.55 -10.82
CA MET A 300 -2.77 8.01 -10.12
C MET A 300 -2.53 7.89 -8.61
N ASP A 301 -1.28 7.63 -8.23
CA ASP A 301 -0.81 7.60 -6.86
C ASP A 301 0.62 8.16 -6.82
N ARG A 302 0.89 9.06 -5.87
CA ARG A 302 2.20 9.67 -5.63
C ARG A 302 2.26 10.20 -4.20
N ASN A 303 2.93 9.45 -3.33
CA ASN A 303 3.18 9.85 -1.95
C ASN A 303 4.65 9.65 -1.58
N LEU A 304 5.40 10.75 -1.47
CA LEU A 304 6.84 10.72 -1.16
C LEU A 304 7.14 10.50 0.33
N GLU A 305 6.12 10.43 1.18
CA GLU A 305 6.28 10.25 2.64
C GLU A 305 5.86 8.85 3.09
N GLN A 306 5.26 8.04 2.20
CA GLN A 306 4.76 6.72 2.55
C GLN A 306 5.90 5.71 2.76
N MET A 307 5.78 4.88 3.79
CA MET A 307 6.64 3.72 4.00
C MET A 307 6.07 2.51 3.28
N GLN A 308 6.89 1.81 2.50
CA GLN A 308 6.47 0.57 1.85
C GLN A 308 7.61 -0.45 1.77
N ASN A 309 7.23 -1.73 1.68
CA ASN A 309 8.16 -2.81 1.42
C ASN A 309 8.40 -2.93 -0.08
N PHE A 310 9.66 -3.08 -0.47
CA PHE A 310 10.08 -3.26 -1.85
C PHE A 310 10.82 -4.59 -2.01
N VAL A 311 10.67 -5.17 -3.20
CA VAL A 311 11.45 -6.31 -3.69
C VAL A 311 12.52 -5.76 -4.62
N GLN A 312 13.76 -6.20 -4.43
CA GLN A 312 14.86 -5.95 -5.38
C GLN A 312 15.11 -7.20 -6.21
N LEU A 313 15.00 -7.04 -7.53
CA LEU A 313 15.32 -8.08 -8.50
C LEU A 313 16.68 -7.75 -9.10
N HIS A 314 17.67 -8.60 -8.85
CA HIS A 314 19.00 -8.46 -9.43
C HIS A 314 19.11 -9.35 -10.66
N THR A 315 19.73 -8.82 -11.71
CA THR A 315 19.97 -9.55 -12.96
C THR A 315 21.45 -9.82 -13.17
N ASP A 316 21.76 -10.82 -14.00
CA ASP A 316 23.13 -11.14 -14.45
C ASP A 316 23.84 -9.95 -15.11
N GLY A 317 23.11 -9.09 -15.81
CA GLY A 317 23.62 -7.84 -16.40
C GLY A 317 23.98 -6.75 -15.38
N GLY A 318 23.77 -6.99 -14.07
CA GLY A 318 24.01 -6.03 -13.00
C GLY A 318 22.93 -4.97 -12.87
N ALA A 319 21.83 -5.10 -13.61
CA ALA A 319 20.66 -4.25 -13.44
C ALA A 319 19.85 -4.69 -12.22
N VAL A 320 19.33 -3.71 -11.49
CA VAL A 320 18.51 -3.93 -10.30
C VAL A 320 17.19 -3.20 -10.45
N LEU A 321 16.09 -3.93 -10.32
CA LEU A 321 14.76 -3.36 -10.23
C LEU A 321 14.32 -3.31 -8.78
N THR A 322 13.90 -2.16 -8.29
CA THR A 322 13.29 -2.02 -6.96
C THR A 322 11.83 -1.59 -7.09
N VAL A 323 10.90 -2.47 -6.74
CA VAL A 323 9.45 -2.25 -6.89
C VAL A 323 8.67 -2.89 -5.75
N THR A 324 7.43 -2.47 -5.53
CA THR A 324 6.58 -3.11 -4.53
C THR A 324 6.22 -4.56 -4.95
N PRO A 325 5.94 -5.47 -4.00
CA PRO A 325 5.53 -6.86 -4.27
C PRO A 325 4.45 -7.00 -5.35
N ALA A 326 3.46 -6.11 -5.34
CA ALA A 326 2.33 -6.11 -6.25
C ALA A 326 2.59 -5.40 -7.60
N HIS A 327 3.83 -5.00 -7.90
CA HIS A 327 4.19 -4.41 -9.19
C HIS A 327 4.21 -5.47 -10.28
N LEU A 328 3.53 -5.21 -11.41
CA LEU A 328 3.57 -6.08 -12.58
C LEU A 328 4.85 -5.82 -13.37
N VAL A 329 5.68 -6.84 -13.50
CA VAL A 329 6.94 -6.80 -14.24
C VAL A 329 6.79 -7.57 -15.54
N SER A 330 7.37 -7.03 -16.62
CA SER A 330 7.38 -7.67 -17.95
C SER A 330 8.42 -8.79 -17.99
N VAL A 331 7.98 -10.04 -18.12
CA VAL A 331 8.82 -11.24 -18.24
C VAL A 331 8.92 -11.66 -19.70
N TRP A 332 10.14 -11.90 -20.16
CA TRP A 332 10.44 -12.42 -21.49
C TRP A 332 10.50 -13.94 -21.46
N GLN A 333 9.77 -14.59 -22.37
CA GLN A 333 9.87 -16.03 -22.60
C GLN A 333 10.68 -16.27 -23.89
N PRO A 334 11.95 -16.71 -23.80
CA PRO A 334 12.80 -16.90 -24.97
C PRO A 334 12.25 -17.93 -25.97
N GLU A 335 11.66 -19.01 -25.47
CA GLU A 335 11.15 -20.13 -26.28
C GLU A 335 9.94 -19.74 -27.13
N SER A 336 9.00 -18.99 -26.54
CA SER A 336 7.77 -18.56 -27.20
C SER A 336 7.87 -17.16 -27.81
N GLN A 337 9.01 -16.48 -27.62
CA GLN A 337 9.25 -15.07 -27.98
C GLN A 337 8.12 -14.14 -27.51
N LYS A 338 7.57 -14.43 -26.33
CA LYS A 338 6.39 -13.75 -25.80
C LYS A 338 6.75 -12.92 -24.57
N LEU A 339 6.24 -11.70 -24.54
CA LEU A 339 6.21 -10.88 -23.34
C LEU A 339 4.99 -11.25 -22.49
N THR A 340 5.22 -11.55 -21.21
CA THR A 340 4.18 -11.84 -20.21
C THR A 340 4.34 -10.91 -19.01
N PHE A 341 3.35 -10.85 -18.13
CA PHE A 341 3.39 -9.99 -16.95
C PHE A 341 3.18 -10.81 -15.68
N VAL A 342 4.08 -10.66 -14.72
CA VAL A 342 4.08 -11.38 -13.44
C VAL A 342 4.25 -10.36 -12.30
N PHE A 343 3.63 -10.61 -11.15
CA PHE A 343 3.86 -9.78 -9.96
C PHE A 343 5.29 -9.95 -9.46
N ALA A 344 5.92 -8.86 -9.00
CA ALA A 344 7.32 -8.83 -8.58
C ALA A 344 7.64 -9.86 -7.49
N ASP A 345 6.71 -10.16 -6.59
CA ASP A 345 6.86 -11.15 -5.51
C ASP A 345 6.73 -12.61 -5.95
N ARG A 346 6.30 -12.87 -7.20
CA ARG A 346 6.14 -14.21 -7.78
C ARG A 346 7.21 -14.54 -8.80
N ILE A 347 8.22 -13.70 -8.94
CA ILE A 347 9.31 -13.91 -9.87
C ILE A 347 10.29 -14.89 -9.24
N GLU A 348 10.63 -15.94 -9.99
CA GLU A 348 11.60 -16.95 -9.58
C GLU A 348 12.97 -16.63 -10.20
N GLU A 349 14.04 -17.14 -9.58
CA GLU A 349 15.38 -17.10 -10.17
C GLU A 349 15.36 -17.76 -11.57
N SER A 350 16.29 -17.36 -12.44
CA SER A 350 16.36 -17.77 -13.86
C SER A 350 15.22 -17.25 -14.78
N THR A 351 14.32 -16.41 -14.27
CA THR A 351 13.36 -15.67 -15.10
C THR A 351 14.08 -14.60 -15.94
N PHE A 352 13.70 -14.43 -17.21
CA PHE A 352 14.32 -13.44 -18.10
C PHE A 352 13.55 -12.12 -18.18
N PHE A 353 14.29 -11.01 -18.15
CA PHE A 353 13.80 -9.66 -18.41
C PHE A 353 14.41 -9.09 -19.68
N LEU A 354 13.66 -8.21 -20.36
CA LEU A 354 14.21 -7.36 -21.41
C LEU A 354 14.86 -6.13 -20.76
N LEU A 355 16.18 -6.00 -20.93
CA LEU A 355 16.95 -4.82 -20.58
C LEU A 355 17.26 -4.05 -21.87
N ARG A 356 17.20 -2.71 -21.83
CA ARG A 356 17.69 -1.91 -22.96
C ARG A 356 19.21 -2.00 -23.06
N ASP A 357 19.73 -2.20 -24.26
CA ASP A 357 21.15 -2.06 -24.53
C ASP A 357 21.55 -0.59 -24.34
N GLY A 358 22.24 -0.29 -23.24
CA GLY A 358 22.81 1.03 -23.02
C GLY A 358 23.95 1.25 -24.00
N GLN A 359 23.89 2.34 -24.79
CA GLN A 359 25.11 2.84 -25.42
C GLN A 359 26.13 3.10 -24.29
N SER A 360 27.25 2.36 -24.34
CA SER A 360 28.37 2.52 -23.40
C SER A 360 28.99 3.91 -23.57
N GLY A 361 28.46 4.90 -22.84
CA GLY A 361 29.21 6.11 -22.50
C GLY A 361 30.32 5.71 -21.53
N GLY A 362 31.56 6.04 -21.87
CA GLY A 362 32.77 5.44 -21.29
C GLY A 362 33.00 5.68 -19.79
N GLY A 363 33.75 4.73 -19.21
CA GLY A 363 34.68 4.93 -18.09
C GLY A 363 34.18 5.75 -16.89
N GLY A 364 33.31 5.17 -16.07
CA GLY A 364 32.95 5.67 -14.75
C GLY A 364 32.27 4.55 -13.96
N GLU A 365 32.51 4.50 -12.64
CA GLU A 365 32.00 3.51 -11.68
C GLU A 365 30.66 2.86 -12.06
N LYS A 366 30.60 1.51 -11.96
CA LYS A 366 29.39 0.69 -12.16
C LYS A 366 28.32 1.04 -11.11
N GLN A 367 27.68 2.19 -11.25
CA GLN A 367 26.46 2.52 -10.53
C GLN A 367 25.37 1.55 -10.99
N VAL A 368 24.75 0.89 -10.02
CA VAL A 368 23.66 -0.07 -10.18
C VAL A 368 22.63 0.45 -11.18
N GLN A 369 22.58 -0.14 -12.37
CA GLN A 369 21.76 0.34 -13.47
C GLN A 369 20.31 -0.09 -13.25
N GLN A 370 19.44 0.81 -12.77
CA GLN A 370 17.99 0.56 -12.85
C GLN A 370 17.54 0.82 -14.28
N ASN A 371 17.32 -0.24 -15.06
CA ASN A 371 16.76 -0.14 -16.40
C ASN A 371 15.23 -0.14 -16.29
N GLY A 372 14.60 0.92 -16.80
CA GLY A 372 13.19 1.20 -16.61
C GLY A 372 12.30 0.05 -17.06
N ILE A 373 11.30 -0.28 -16.24
CA ILE A 373 10.35 -1.36 -16.53
C ILE A 373 9.04 -0.76 -17.02
N HIS A 374 8.54 -1.35 -18.11
CA HIS A 374 7.36 -0.93 -18.84
C HIS A 374 6.06 -1.32 -18.13
N TRP A 375 5.08 -0.42 -18.21
CA TRP A 375 3.79 -0.47 -17.53
C TRP A 375 2.69 -1.05 -18.43
N TYR A 376 1.65 -1.62 -17.82
CA TYR A 376 0.22 -1.27 -17.94
C TYR A 376 -0.62 -2.33 -17.19
N ALA A 377 -1.44 -1.91 -16.22
CA ALA A 377 -2.36 -2.82 -15.53
C ALA A 377 -3.50 -3.23 -16.48
N ASN A 378 -3.74 -4.54 -16.65
CA ASN A 378 -4.82 -5.11 -17.48
C ASN A 378 -6.20 -4.46 -17.22
N ALA A 379 -6.48 -4.05 -15.97
CA ALA A 379 -7.71 -3.34 -15.62
C ALA A 379 -7.88 -2.01 -16.37
N LEU A 380 -6.82 -1.20 -16.49
CA LEU A 380 -6.87 0.06 -17.23
C LEU A 380 -7.12 -0.18 -18.71
N TYR A 381 -6.56 -1.24 -19.31
CA TYR A 381 -6.86 -1.60 -20.70
C TYR A 381 -8.33 -1.92 -20.95
N LYS A 382 -9.03 -2.48 -19.96
CA LYS A 382 -10.47 -2.76 -20.07
C LYS A 382 -11.35 -1.52 -20.00
N VAL A 383 -10.92 -0.48 -19.27
CA VAL A 383 -11.69 0.77 -19.12
C VAL A 383 -11.13 1.95 -19.91
N LYS A 384 -9.94 1.84 -20.53
CA LYS A 384 -9.30 2.92 -21.30
C LYS A 384 -10.24 3.47 -22.36
N ASP A 385 -11.07 2.60 -22.93
CA ASP A 385 -12.00 2.97 -23.99
C ASP A 385 -13.09 3.94 -23.52
N TYR A 386 -13.40 3.93 -22.22
CA TYR A 386 -14.37 4.80 -21.57
C TYR A 386 -13.75 6.01 -20.86
N VAL A 387 -12.50 5.89 -20.39
CA VAL A 387 -11.87 6.89 -19.51
C VAL A 387 -10.89 7.80 -20.23
N LEU A 388 -10.14 7.29 -21.21
CA LEU A 388 -9.09 8.05 -21.89
C LEU A 388 -9.55 8.46 -23.30
N PRO A 389 -9.47 9.73 -23.73
CA PRO A 389 -9.72 10.11 -25.12
C PRO A 389 -8.87 9.31 -26.11
N GLN A 390 -9.39 9.04 -27.31
CA GLN A 390 -8.68 8.24 -28.32
C GLN A 390 -7.35 8.88 -28.74
N SER A 391 -7.26 10.21 -28.72
CA SER A 391 -6.03 10.97 -29.01
C SER A 391 -4.88 10.73 -28.03
N TRP A 392 -5.15 10.15 -26.86
CA TRP A 392 -4.14 9.84 -25.83
C TRP A 392 -3.69 8.38 -25.85
N ARG A 393 -4.22 7.57 -26.78
CA ARG A 393 -3.93 6.13 -26.87
C ARG A 393 -2.88 5.89 -27.96
N HIS A 394 -1.93 5.01 -27.72
CA HIS A 394 -1.11 4.42 -28.78
C HIS A 394 -1.85 3.18 -29.30
N ASP A 395 -2.08 3.13 -30.61
CA ASP A 395 -2.74 2.01 -31.29
C ASP A 395 -1.86 0.76 -31.37
#